data_AF-A0A2D9Q653-F1
#
_entry.id   AF-A0A2D9Q653-F1
#
_cell.length_a   1.000
_cell.length_b   1.000
_cell.length_c   1.000
_cell.angle_alpha   90.00
_cell.angle_beta   90.00
_cell.angle_gamma   90.00
#
_symmetry.space_group_name_H-M   'P 1'
#
loop_
_entity.id
_entity.type
_entity.pdbx_description
1 polymer ?
#
loop_
_entity_poly.entity_id
_entity_poly.type
_entity_poly.pdbx_seq_one_letter_code
_entity_poly.pdbx_strand_id
1 'polypeptide(L)'
;MASVAKVWIDEDCITCDACQDICPEVFEVTDESSYILAAVRTDGAFDRNVGGAPLVGTLGAELGDIIIEAAEACPVEVIKYELVTDGAAEAVAEAAPVEVEAAAPAAAAAVAPAAGVSDALNAVFAGDRSINILFGSQTGNAAGLAEKTAKLASNYGLEPNIVDMDGFDPARLATMKRVMIITSTWGEGEMPDNADGMWNAINANGPALGNVHFSVCAIGDTAYDEFCKAGHDWNNKLAALGGTEAYPIQECDVDFEPPWKIWVEQALPMLACVDESGTLQVELLEEMMAYGAGDDDDVVEGDFAPGIIEKADLTITLEVFRYCPQAGESGWDTLTCAVPGHATVQDLLITMQRDLDGSLAFRRGGAAGTPTTGVRVNGRIVLADCAQIGDLTQDGGRVRIEPLPGHPVVRDLVVDTARYEGHRSRAEPWMRTDPREG
;
A
#
# COMPACT_ATOMS: atom_id res chain seq x y z
N MET A 1 -6.02 18.86 26.67
CA MET A 1 -4.87 18.87 25.74
C MET A 1 -3.78 18.08 26.41
N ALA A 2 -3.26 17.05 25.76
CA ALA A 2 -2.05 16.39 26.23
C ALA A 2 -0.87 17.35 25.98
N SER A 3 0.02 17.53 26.95
CA SER A 3 1.23 18.33 26.80
C SER A 3 2.45 17.43 26.95
N VAL A 4 3.51 17.72 26.21
CA VAL A 4 4.78 16.99 26.32
C VAL A 4 5.46 17.42 27.62
N ALA A 5 5.53 16.55 28.61
CA ALA A 5 6.18 16.84 29.89
C ALA A 5 7.70 16.66 29.83
N LYS A 6 8.18 15.68 29.06
CA LYS A 6 9.60 15.36 28.90
C LYS A 6 9.88 14.95 27.46
N VAL A 7 11.10 15.20 27.02
CA VAL A 7 11.66 14.72 25.75
C VAL A 7 13.10 14.26 26.01
N TRP A 8 13.51 13.14 25.45
CA TRP A 8 14.88 12.62 25.54
C TRP A 8 15.28 11.87 24.27
N ILE A 9 16.58 11.63 24.11
CA ILE A 9 17.16 10.98 22.92
C ILE A 9 17.90 9.72 23.37
N ASP A 10 17.31 8.54 23.11
CA ASP A 10 17.90 7.22 23.36
C ASP A 10 19.17 7.01 22.54
N GLU A 11 20.04 6.06 22.94
CA GLU A 11 21.29 5.70 22.25
C GLU A 11 21.03 5.36 20.76
N ASP A 12 22.02 5.57 19.87
CA ASP A 12 21.92 5.36 18.40
C ASP A 12 21.36 6.49 17.50
N CYS A 13 21.50 7.76 17.91
CA CYS A 13 21.21 8.90 17.04
C CYS A 13 22.19 8.98 15.85
N ILE A 14 21.67 9.13 14.62
CA ILE A 14 22.45 9.17 13.37
C ILE A 14 22.73 10.59 12.81
N THR A 15 22.49 11.66 13.58
CA THR A 15 22.72 13.07 13.18
C THR A 15 22.23 13.42 11.77
N CYS A 16 20.90 13.37 11.57
CA CYS A 16 20.26 13.62 10.27
C CYS A 16 19.60 15.01 10.14
N ASP A 17 19.81 15.89 11.12
CA ASP A 17 19.27 17.25 11.23
C ASP A 17 17.73 17.40 11.29
N ALA A 18 16.96 16.35 11.02
CA ALA A 18 15.49 16.38 10.97
C ALA A 18 14.83 17.01 12.21
N CYS A 19 15.30 16.67 13.41
CA CYS A 19 14.71 17.19 14.65
C CYS A 19 15.01 18.68 14.87
N GLN A 20 16.18 19.16 14.44
CA GLN A 20 16.53 20.58 14.53
C GLN A 20 15.86 21.40 13.42
N ASP A 21 15.63 20.82 12.24
CA ASP A 21 14.90 21.50 11.16
C ASP A 21 13.42 21.71 11.52
N ILE A 22 12.82 20.77 12.25
CA ILE A 22 11.41 20.81 12.65
C ILE A 22 11.21 21.59 13.96
N CYS A 23 12.07 21.38 14.96
CA CYS A 23 11.96 22.04 16.26
C CYS A 23 13.31 22.60 16.73
N PRO A 24 13.84 23.65 16.07
CA PRO A 24 15.13 24.26 16.42
C PRO A 24 15.13 24.92 17.81
N GLU A 25 13.94 25.20 18.38
CA GLU A 25 13.79 25.72 19.73
C GLU A 25 14.07 24.68 20.81
N VAL A 26 14.06 23.38 20.48
CA VAL A 26 14.24 22.27 21.41
C VAL A 26 15.51 21.47 21.11
N PHE A 27 15.82 21.24 19.84
CA PHE A 27 16.93 20.38 19.43
C PHE A 27 18.08 21.15 18.78
N GLU A 28 19.30 20.73 19.11
CA GLU A 28 20.53 21.18 18.46
C GLU A 28 21.35 19.95 18.06
N VAL A 29 21.67 19.82 16.78
CA VAL A 29 22.51 18.75 16.23
C VAL A 29 23.94 19.25 16.08
N THR A 30 24.88 18.43 16.53
CA THR A 30 26.31 18.63 16.31
C THR A 30 26.88 17.50 15.46
N ASP A 31 28.16 17.61 15.10
CA ASP A 31 28.88 16.57 14.35
C ASP A 31 28.94 15.20 15.08
N GLU A 32 28.64 15.14 16.38
CA GLU A 32 28.75 13.92 17.20
C GLU A 32 27.39 13.35 17.63
N SER A 33 26.36 14.18 17.85
CA SER A 33 25.02 13.73 18.25
C SER A 33 23.97 14.84 18.19
N SER A 34 22.72 14.49 18.46
CA SER A 34 21.64 15.45 18.72
C SER A 34 21.48 15.68 20.22
N TYR A 35 21.23 16.93 20.61
CA TYR A 35 21.12 17.38 21.99
C TYR A 35 19.84 18.18 22.21
N ILE A 36 19.37 18.22 23.45
CA ILE A 36 18.24 19.05 23.86
C ILE A 36 18.78 20.31 24.52
N LEU A 37 18.27 21.47 24.08
CA LEU A 37 18.73 22.77 24.54
C LEU A 37 18.56 22.95 26.06
N ALA A 38 19.60 23.48 26.71
CA ALA A 38 19.57 23.75 28.15
C ALA A 38 18.41 24.69 28.56
N ALA A 39 18.02 25.60 27.66
CA ALA A 39 16.96 26.58 27.92
C ALA A 39 15.56 25.95 28.03
N VAL A 40 15.34 24.75 27.46
CA VAL A 40 14.03 24.11 27.46
C VAL A 40 13.84 23.14 28.63
N ARG A 41 14.88 22.85 29.41
CA ARG A 41 14.86 21.87 30.52
C ARG A 41 14.96 22.50 31.89
N THR A 42 14.29 21.91 32.89
CA THR A 42 14.32 22.41 34.27
C THR A 42 15.67 22.28 34.95
N ASP A 43 16.53 21.37 34.50
CA ASP A 43 17.87 21.15 35.05
C ASP A 43 18.97 21.98 34.34
N GLY A 44 18.63 22.65 33.24
CA GLY A 44 19.55 23.54 32.51
C GLY A 44 20.72 22.82 31.86
N ALA A 45 20.63 21.51 31.64
CA ALA A 45 21.70 20.72 31.03
C ALA A 45 21.53 20.64 29.50
N PHE A 46 22.67 20.74 28.79
CA PHE A 46 22.76 20.54 27.34
C PHE A 46 23.30 19.13 27.07
N ASP A 47 22.38 18.17 27.02
CA ASP A 47 22.68 16.77 26.75
C ASP A 47 21.44 16.08 26.13
N ARG A 48 21.48 14.75 25.94
CA ARG A 48 20.39 13.93 25.36
C ARG A 48 19.17 13.76 26.29
N ASN A 49 19.22 14.30 27.50
CA ASN A 49 18.18 14.20 28.52
C ASN A 49 17.79 12.76 28.89
N VAL A 50 18.72 11.79 28.82
CA VAL A 50 18.47 10.39 29.21
C VAL A 50 17.96 10.26 30.65
N GLY A 51 18.25 11.26 31.50
CA GLY A 51 17.72 11.36 32.86
C GLY A 51 16.25 11.80 32.97
N GLY A 52 15.58 12.14 31.87
CA GLY A 52 14.16 12.49 31.82
C GLY A 52 13.80 13.77 32.57
N ALA A 53 14.63 14.82 32.48
CA ALA A 53 14.31 16.11 33.07
C ALA A 53 13.11 16.77 32.34
N PRO A 54 12.13 17.34 33.06
CA PRO A 54 10.95 17.93 32.46
C PRO A 54 11.24 19.25 31.72
N LEU A 55 10.36 19.57 30.78
CA LEU A 55 10.37 20.84 30.04
C LEU A 55 9.98 22.01 30.95
N VAL A 56 10.57 23.19 30.71
CA VAL A 56 10.28 24.38 31.53
C VAL A 56 8.93 25.00 31.19
N GLY A 57 8.19 25.38 32.24
CA GLY A 57 6.99 26.20 32.13
C GLY A 57 5.90 25.57 31.27
N THR A 58 5.41 26.32 30.28
CA THR A 58 4.34 25.93 29.36
C THR A 58 4.84 25.41 28.01
N LEU A 59 6.16 25.29 27.81
CA LEU A 59 6.76 24.88 26.53
C LEU A 59 6.21 23.54 26.02
N GLY A 60 5.99 22.58 26.92
CA GLY A 60 5.40 21.29 26.57
C GLY A 60 3.99 21.35 25.99
N ALA A 61 3.23 22.41 26.30
CA ALA A 61 1.91 22.65 25.75
C ALA A 61 1.96 23.56 24.51
N GLU A 62 2.97 24.43 24.40
CA GLU A 62 3.13 25.36 23.27
C GLU A 62 3.81 24.70 22.06
N LEU A 63 4.81 23.85 22.30
CA LEU A 63 5.61 23.16 21.30
C LEU A 63 5.31 21.65 21.25
N GLY A 64 4.32 21.17 22.01
CA GLY A 64 4.02 19.74 22.12
C GLY A 64 3.83 19.05 20.77
N ASP A 65 3.00 19.65 19.90
CA ASP A 65 2.74 19.11 18.55
C ASP A 65 4.00 19.08 17.68
N ILE A 66 4.84 20.13 17.77
CA ILE A 66 6.08 20.25 16.98
C ILE A 66 7.15 19.28 17.50
N ILE A 67 7.21 19.03 18.81
CA ILE A 67 8.11 18.04 19.41
C ILE A 67 7.71 16.62 18.99
N ILE A 68 6.42 16.34 18.89
CA ILE A 68 5.90 15.05 18.40
C ILE A 68 6.25 14.89 16.93
N GLU A 69 6.03 15.91 16.10
CA GLU A 69 6.40 15.91 14.68
C GLU A 69 7.92 15.68 14.49
N ALA A 70 8.76 16.32 15.31
CA ALA A 70 10.20 16.13 15.28
C ALA A 70 10.63 14.71 15.71
N ALA A 71 9.88 14.08 16.61
CA ALA A 71 10.12 12.71 17.03
C ALA A 71 9.72 11.69 15.95
N GLU A 72 8.59 11.90 15.28
CA GLU A 72 8.09 11.07 14.16
C GLU A 72 8.97 11.19 12.92
N ALA A 73 9.58 12.35 12.69
CA ALA A 73 10.53 12.56 11.60
C ALA A 73 11.91 11.92 11.84
N CYS A 74 12.17 11.34 13.01
CA CYS A 74 13.44 10.71 13.33
C CYS A 74 13.56 9.34 12.63
N PRO A 75 14.52 9.12 11.71
CA PRO A 75 14.61 7.90 10.89
C PRO A 75 15.00 6.64 11.67
N VAL A 76 15.44 6.79 12.92
CA VAL A 76 15.82 5.70 13.83
C VAL A 76 14.99 5.72 15.12
N GLU A 77 13.95 6.57 15.17
CA GLU A 77 12.99 6.65 16.28
C GLU A 77 13.60 6.85 17.69
N VAL A 78 14.79 7.46 17.80
CA VAL A 78 15.48 7.61 19.09
C VAL A 78 14.96 8.78 19.94
N ILE A 79 14.14 9.67 19.38
CA ILE A 79 13.55 10.80 20.11
C ILE A 79 12.27 10.33 20.80
N LYS A 80 12.29 10.29 22.13
CA LYS A 80 11.18 9.84 22.96
C LYS A 80 10.60 10.99 23.76
N TYR A 81 9.33 10.89 24.12
CA TYR A 81 8.65 11.91 24.91
C TYR A 81 7.61 11.30 25.87
N GLU A 82 7.29 12.03 26.94
CA GLU A 82 6.24 11.66 27.91
C GLU A 82 5.12 12.70 27.84
N LEU A 83 3.88 12.26 27.63
CA LEU A 83 2.69 13.12 27.63
C LEU A 83 2.05 13.15 29.02
N VAL A 84 1.68 14.34 29.49
CA VAL A 84 0.87 14.50 30.71
C VAL A 84 -0.49 15.08 30.33
N THR A 85 -1.53 14.52 30.93
CA THR A 85 -2.89 15.07 30.91
C THR A 85 -3.18 15.67 32.28
N ASP A 86 -3.73 16.89 32.32
CA ASP A 86 -3.99 17.59 33.59
C ASP A 86 -4.96 16.80 34.48
N GLY A 87 -4.42 16.09 35.48
CA GLY A 87 -5.20 15.30 36.43
C GLY A 87 -4.39 14.44 37.40
N ALA A 88 -3.65 15.09 38.32
CA ALA A 88 -3.18 14.60 39.63
C ALA A 88 -2.43 13.24 39.74
N ALA A 89 -1.18 13.31 40.20
CA ALA A 89 -0.36 12.16 40.60
C ALA A 89 -0.84 11.51 41.91
N GLU A 90 -0.91 10.17 41.95
CA GLU A 90 -0.39 9.35 43.06
C GLU A 90 -0.18 7.88 42.65
N ALA A 91 1.06 7.42 42.90
CA ALA A 91 1.57 6.06 43.17
C ALA A 91 0.97 4.82 42.47
N VAL A 92 1.84 4.20 41.66
CA VAL A 92 2.03 2.76 41.39
C VAL A 92 1.12 1.79 42.18
N ALA A 93 0.19 1.18 41.45
CA ALA A 93 -0.32 -0.16 41.70
C ALA A 93 -0.51 -0.88 40.35
N GLU A 94 0.17 -2.01 40.22
CA GLU A 94 0.02 -3.01 39.17
C GLU A 94 -1.47 -3.43 39.05
N ALA A 95 -2.11 -3.16 37.92
CA ALA A 95 -3.43 -3.70 37.58
C ALA A 95 -3.73 -3.61 36.07
N ALA A 96 -3.88 -4.81 35.48
CA ALA A 96 -4.74 -5.21 34.38
C ALA A 96 -4.64 -4.50 33.00
N PRO A 97 -4.54 -5.27 31.90
CA PRO A 97 -4.62 -4.72 30.56
C PRO A 97 -6.00 -4.09 30.31
N VAL A 98 -5.98 -2.89 29.75
CA VAL A 98 -7.16 -2.15 29.32
C VAL A 98 -7.76 -2.90 28.13
N GLU A 99 -8.99 -3.38 28.30
CA GLU A 99 -9.84 -3.84 27.19
C GLU A 99 -9.99 -2.70 26.19
N VAL A 100 -9.46 -2.90 24.97
CA VAL A 100 -9.78 -2.04 23.83
C VAL A 100 -11.16 -2.49 23.34
N GLU A 101 -12.17 -1.68 23.65
CA GLU A 101 -13.53 -1.85 23.13
C GLU A 101 -13.48 -1.87 21.60
N ALA A 102 -14.03 -2.95 21.04
CA ALA A 102 -14.21 -3.16 19.62
C ALA A 102 -15.00 -1.99 19.01
N ALA A 103 -14.39 -1.31 18.04
CA ALA A 103 -15.12 -0.46 17.12
C ALA A 103 -16.09 -1.35 16.32
N ALA A 104 -17.39 -1.13 16.52
CA ALA A 104 -18.45 -1.78 15.75
C ALA A 104 -18.27 -1.51 14.24
N PRO A 105 -18.63 -2.48 13.38
CA PRO A 105 -18.35 -2.41 11.95
C PRO A 105 -19.12 -1.24 11.33
N ALA A 106 -18.40 -0.39 10.60
CA ALA A 106 -19.01 0.48 9.62
C ALA A 106 -19.74 -0.41 8.61
N ALA A 107 -21.05 -0.20 8.44
CA ALA A 107 -21.84 -0.92 7.46
C ALA A 107 -21.24 -0.70 6.07
N ALA A 108 -20.65 -1.76 5.52
CA ALA A 108 -20.11 -1.80 4.17
C ALA A 108 -21.21 -1.38 3.18
N ALA A 109 -20.95 -0.31 2.43
CA ALA A 109 -21.69 -0.04 1.21
C ALA A 109 -21.35 -1.16 0.23
N ALA A 110 -22.36 -1.84 -0.28
CA ALA A 110 -22.19 -2.89 -1.28
C ALA A 110 -21.39 -2.35 -2.47
N VAL A 111 -20.24 -2.96 -2.72
CA VAL A 111 -19.47 -2.74 -3.95
C VAL A 111 -20.38 -3.08 -5.12
N ALA A 112 -20.60 -2.11 -6.01
CA ALA A 112 -21.44 -2.31 -7.19
C ALA A 112 -20.81 -3.43 -8.07
N PRO A 113 -21.62 -4.30 -8.70
CA PRO A 113 -21.09 -5.37 -9.53
C PRO A 113 -20.25 -4.78 -10.67
N ALA A 114 -19.00 -5.24 -10.79
CA ALA A 114 -18.11 -4.87 -11.87
C ALA A 114 -18.70 -5.38 -13.21
N ALA A 115 -18.90 -4.47 -14.17
CA ALA A 115 -19.44 -4.83 -15.47
C ALA A 115 -18.43 -5.71 -16.24
N GLY A 116 -18.79 -6.96 -16.55
CA GLY A 116 -17.97 -7.89 -17.35
C GLY A 116 -17.72 -9.26 -16.73
N VAL A 117 -18.06 -9.45 -15.45
CA VAL A 117 -17.96 -10.74 -14.75
C VAL A 117 -19.29 -11.51 -14.75
N SER A 118 -19.21 -12.84 -14.79
CA SER A 118 -20.36 -13.75 -14.78
C SER A 118 -21.20 -13.57 -13.52
N ASP A 119 -22.50 -13.88 -13.60
CA ASP A 119 -23.39 -13.83 -12.44
C ASP A 119 -22.88 -14.73 -11.28
N ALA A 120 -22.16 -15.81 -11.62
CA ALA A 120 -21.54 -16.71 -10.65
C ALA A 120 -20.35 -16.06 -9.93
N LEU A 121 -19.48 -15.35 -10.65
CA LEU A 121 -18.36 -14.64 -10.04
C LEU A 121 -18.83 -13.41 -9.24
N ASN A 122 -19.86 -12.70 -9.73
CA ASN A 122 -20.53 -11.64 -8.97
C ASN A 122 -21.10 -12.14 -7.63
N ALA A 123 -21.61 -13.37 -7.57
CA ALA A 123 -22.09 -13.96 -6.33
C ALA A 123 -20.96 -14.21 -5.31
N VAL A 124 -19.74 -14.50 -5.76
CA VAL A 124 -18.57 -14.66 -4.86
C VAL A 124 -18.16 -13.33 -4.24
N PHE A 125 -18.35 -12.20 -4.95
CA PHE A 125 -18.13 -10.86 -4.41
C PHE A 125 -19.14 -10.44 -3.34
N ALA A 126 -20.24 -11.18 -3.16
CA ALA A 126 -21.20 -10.92 -2.10
C ALA A 126 -20.68 -11.39 -0.73
N GLY A 127 -20.89 -10.56 0.30
CA GLY A 127 -20.61 -10.89 1.70
C GLY A 127 -19.21 -10.50 2.17
N ASP A 128 -18.69 -11.26 3.13
CA ASP A 128 -17.39 -11.01 3.76
C ASP A 128 -16.25 -11.26 2.77
N ARG A 129 -15.44 -10.22 2.53
CA ARG A 129 -14.27 -10.20 1.64
C ARG A 129 -12.93 -10.05 2.38
N SER A 130 -12.94 -10.12 3.71
CA SER A 130 -11.73 -10.01 4.52
C SER A 130 -10.73 -11.14 4.22
N ILE A 131 -9.45 -10.79 4.09
CA ILE A 131 -8.32 -11.72 4.05
C ILE A 131 -7.30 -11.29 5.09
N ASN A 132 -6.78 -12.24 5.87
CA ASN A 132 -5.78 -11.95 6.89
C ASN A 132 -4.43 -12.47 6.44
N ILE A 133 -3.44 -11.59 6.36
CA ILE A 133 -2.08 -11.90 5.93
C ILE A 133 -1.20 -11.78 7.16
N LEU A 134 -0.86 -12.92 7.75
CA LEU A 134 -0.05 -12.99 8.96
C LEU A 134 1.43 -13.12 8.56
N PHE A 135 2.32 -12.43 9.27
CA PHE A 135 3.75 -12.53 9.00
C PHE A 135 4.59 -12.91 10.22
N GLY A 136 5.55 -13.80 9.98
CA GLY A 136 6.66 -14.10 10.91
C GLY A 136 7.96 -13.59 10.32
N SER A 137 8.58 -12.57 10.93
CA SER A 137 9.71 -11.84 10.35
C SER A 137 10.69 -11.38 11.42
N GLN A 138 11.98 -11.62 11.20
CA GLN A 138 13.03 -11.08 12.07
C GLN A 138 13.63 -9.77 11.53
N THR A 139 13.85 -9.69 10.23
CA THR A 139 14.56 -8.57 9.57
C THR A 139 13.67 -7.75 8.64
N GLY A 140 12.35 -7.96 8.68
CA GLY A 140 11.39 -7.21 7.86
C GLY A 140 11.06 -7.81 6.50
N ASN A 141 11.81 -8.80 5.99
CA ASN A 141 11.57 -9.36 4.65
C ASN A 141 10.16 -9.96 4.49
N ALA A 142 9.72 -10.79 5.45
CA ALA A 142 8.40 -11.42 5.40
C ALA A 142 7.27 -10.38 5.58
N ALA A 143 7.52 -9.34 6.39
CA ALA A 143 6.59 -8.23 6.59
C ALA A 143 6.42 -7.41 5.29
N GLY A 144 7.52 -7.08 4.61
CA GLY A 144 7.48 -6.39 3.31
C GLY A 144 6.74 -7.20 2.24
N LEU A 145 6.93 -8.52 2.19
CA LEU A 145 6.14 -9.38 1.30
C LEU A 145 4.65 -9.42 1.69
N ALA A 146 4.31 -9.35 2.98
CA ALA A 146 2.92 -9.28 3.43
C ALA A 146 2.24 -7.98 2.98
N GLU A 147 2.94 -6.84 3.05
CA GLU A 147 2.46 -5.56 2.53
C GLU A 147 2.27 -5.59 1.02
N LYS A 148 3.23 -6.13 0.27
CA LYS A 148 3.10 -6.32 -1.19
C LYS A 148 1.91 -7.21 -1.52
N THR A 149 1.71 -8.30 -0.78
CA THR A 149 0.59 -9.23 -0.95
C THR A 149 -0.76 -8.55 -0.65
N ALA A 150 -0.83 -7.69 0.37
CA ALA A 150 -2.02 -6.93 0.69
C ALA A 150 -2.41 -5.99 -0.46
N LYS A 151 -1.46 -5.28 -1.06
CA LYS A 151 -1.72 -4.40 -2.21
C LYS A 151 -2.31 -5.17 -3.39
N LEU A 152 -1.76 -6.35 -3.70
CA LEU A 152 -2.25 -7.21 -4.78
C LEU A 152 -3.62 -7.84 -4.47
N ALA A 153 -3.97 -8.05 -3.21
CA ALA A 153 -5.26 -8.64 -2.82
C ALA A 153 -6.45 -7.77 -3.24
N SER A 154 -6.29 -6.43 -3.21
CA SER A 154 -7.32 -5.47 -3.61
C SER A 154 -7.75 -5.66 -5.07
N ASN A 155 -6.84 -6.07 -5.96
CA ASN A 155 -7.13 -6.35 -7.37
C ASN A 155 -8.15 -7.48 -7.54
N TYR A 156 -8.29 -8.35 -6.53
CA TYR A 156 -9.25 -9.45 -6.51
C TYR A 156 -10.49 -9.12 -5.66
N GLY A 157 -10.73 -7.86 -5.32
CA GLY A 157 -11.85 -7.43 -4.48
C GLY A 157 -11.80 -8.03 -3.07
N LEU A 158 -10.61 -8.32 -2.55
CA LEU A 158 -10.40 -8.73 -1.17
C LEU A 158 -10.11 -7.50 -0.30
N GLU A 159 -10.44 -7.61 0.99
CA GLU A 159 -10.17 -6.59 2.01
C GLU A 159 -9.01 -7.09 2.90
N PRO A 160 -7.76 -6.72 2.60
CA PRO A 160 -6.60 -7.25 3.30
C PRO A 160 -6.44 -6.64 4.69
N ASN A 161 -6.14 -7.51 5.66
CA ASN A 161 -5.67 -7.15 6.99
C ASN A 161 -4.27 -7.73 7.17
N ILE A 162 -3.27 -6.88 7.35
CA ILE A 162 -1.92 -7.31 7.70
C ILE A 162 -1.88 -7.52 9.21
N VAL A 163 -1.36 -8.68 9.63
CA VAL A 163 -1.37 -9.10 11.02
C VAL A 163 0.06 -9.49 11.42
N ASP A 164 0.63 -8.74 12.35
CA ASP A 164 1.81 -9.21 13.09
C ASP A 164 1.39 -10.42 13.95
N MET A 165 2.18 -11.49 13.91
CA MET A 165 1.92 -12.66 14.74
C MET A 165 2.17 -12.37 16.24
N ASP A 166 2.92 -11.32 16.57
CA ASP A 166 3.17 -10.99 17.97
C ASP A 166 1.88 -10.50 18.65
N GLY A 167 1.58 -11.07 19.81
CA GLY A 167 0.35 -10.79 20.56
C GLY A 167 -0.96 -11.21 19.88
N PHE A 168 -0.93 -11.88 18.73
CA PHE A 168 -2.14 -12.33 18.04
C PHE A 168 -2.75 -13.57 18.71
N ASP A 169 -4.03 -13.51 19.08
CA ASP A 169 -4.78 -14.64 19.66
C ASP A 169 -5.15 -15.68 18.58
N PRO A 170 -4.59 -16.91 18.62
CA PRO A 170 -4.89 -17.94 17.63
C PRO A 170 -6.36 -18.33 17.57
N ALA A 171 -7.15 -18.12 18.64
CA ALA A 171 -8.59 -18.43 18.64
C ALA A 171 -9.35 -17.65 17.56
N ARG A 172 -8.86 -16.46 17.18
CA ARG A 172 -9.44 -15.63 16.11
C ARG A 172 -9.30 -16.25 14.72
N LEU A 173 -8.37 -17.18 14.50
CA LEU A 173 -8.24 -17.87 13.21
C LEU A 173 -9.55 -18.58 12.83
N ALA A 174 -10.29 -19.13 13.80
CA ALA A 174 -11.54 -19.82 13.53
C ALA A 174 -12.67 -18.90 13.03
N THR A 175 -12.55 -17.59 13.18
CA THR A 175 -13.52 -16.62 12.64
C THR A 175 -13.15 -16.15 11.23
N MET A 176 -11.96 -16.48 10.74
CA MET A 176 -11.45 -16.04 9.45
C MET A 176 -11.77 -17.06 8.37
N LYS A 177 -12.11 -16.62 7.17
CA LYS A 177 -12.34 -17.52 6.02
C LYS A 177 -11.10 -17.69 5.15
N ARG A 178 -10.27 -16.64 5.05
CA ARG A 178 -9.11 -16.56 4.16
C ARG A 178 -7.91 -16.10 4.98
N VAL A 179 -6.88 -16.94 5.02
CA VAL A 179 -5.65 -16.71 5.80
C VAL A 179 -4.44 -16.96 4.90
N MET A 180 -3.49 -16.04 4.88
CA MET A 180 -2.17 -16.25 4.27
C MET A 180 -1.13 -16.13 5.38
N ILE A 181 -0.12 -16.99 5.35
CA ILE A 181 1.03 -16.88 6.24
C ILE A 181 2.27 -16.65 5.40
N ILE A 182 3.04 -15.61 5.73
CA ILE A 182 4.36 -15.37 5.14
C ILE A 182 5.38 -15.37 6.27
N THR A 183 6.20 -16.41 6.36
CA THR A 183 7.12 -16.57 7.49
C THR A 183 8.53 -16.88 7.05
N SER A 184 9.51 -16.23 7.66
CA SER A 184 10.90 -16.67 7.63
C SER A 184 11.15 -17.84 8.58
N THR A 185 12.21 -18.60 8.33
CA THR A 185 12.77 -19.59 9.26
C THR A 185 14.05 -19.02 9.88
N TRP A 186 14.24 -19.19 11.19
CA TRP A 186 15.41 -18.68 11.91
C TRP A 186 16.16 -19.76 12.68
N GLY A 187 17.43 -19.51 12.99
CA GLY A 187 18.26 -20.43 13.77
C GLY A 187 18.33 -21.84 13.16
N GLU A 188 18.01 -22.86 13.96
CA GLU A 188 18.02 -24.28 13.59
C GLU A 188 16.60 -24.76 13.18
N GLY A 189 15.90 -23.96 12.37
CA GLY A 189 14.54 -24.25 11.92
C GLY A 189 13.42 -23.68 12.82
N GLU A 190 13.75 -22.72 13.67
CA GLU A 190 12.83 -22.09 14.62
C GLU A 190 11.94 -21.04 13.94
N MET A 191 10.86 -20.68 14.64
CA MET A 191 10.01 -19.55 14.27
C MET A 191 10.77 -18.23 14.50
N PRO A 192 10.47 -17.18 13.74
CA PRO A 192 10.92 -15.82 14.07
C PRO A 192 10.36 -15.38 15.43
N ASP A 193 11.05 -14.45 16.09
CA ASP A 193 10.71 -14.04 17.47
C ASP A 193 9.26 -13.54 17.57
N ASN A 194 8.78 -12.77 16.59
CA ASN A 194 7.41 -12.25 16.55
C ASN A 194 6.35 -13.36 16.35
N ALA A 195 6.73 -14.54 15.85
CA ALA A 195 5.81 -15.65 15.60
C ALA A 195 5.84 -16.75 16.68
N ASP A 196 6.89 -16.78 17.53
CA ASP A 196 7.08 -17.86 18.51
C ASP A 196 5.94 -17.95 19.53
N GLY A 197 5.47 -16.81 20.04
CA GLY A 197 4.35 -16.76 20.99
C GLY A 197 3.06 -17.38 20.42
N MET A 198 2.71 -17.00 19.19
CA MET A 198 1.55 -17.53 18.48
C MET A 198 1.71 -19.02 18.17
N TRP A 199 2.91 -19.45 17.75
CA TRP A 199 3.22 -20.85 17.47
C TRP A 199 3.06 -21.74 18.70
N ASN A 200 3.55 -21.30 19.85
CA ASN A 200 3.40 -22.01 21.11
C ASN A 200 1.93 -22.08 21.55
N ALA A 201 1.18 -20.98 21.40
CA ALA A 201 -0.24 -20.92 21.75
C ALA A 201 -1.11 -21.84 20.86
N ILE A 202 -0.90 -21.83 19.54
CA ILE A 202 -1.65 -22.70 18.61
C ILE A 202 -1.27 -24.18 18.80
N ASN A 203 -0.05 -24.47 19.24
CA ASN A 203 0.35 -25.84 19.59
C ASN A 203 -0.28 -26.35 20.88
N ALA A 204 -0.39 -25.48 21.89
CA ALA A 204 -1.04 -25.82 23.14
C ALA A 204 -2.55 -26.01 22.99
N ASN A 205 -3.26 -25.04 22.37
CA ASN A 205 -4.72 -25.00 22.31
C ASN A 205 -5.24 -24.36 21.01
N GLY A 206 -4.81 -24.86 19.85
CA GLY A 206 -5.29 -24.36 18.55
C GLY A 206 -6.80 -24.61 18.33
N PRO A 207 -7.54 -23.64 17.73
CA PRO A 207 -8.96 -23.82 17.46
C PRO A 207 -9.21 -24.73 16.25
N ALA A 208 -10.46 -25.17 16.07
CA ALA A 208 -10.85 -25.89 14.86
C ALA A 208 -10.97 -24.93 13.67
N LEU A 209 -10.33 -25.26 12.55
CA LEU A 209 -10.21 -24.41 11.36
C LEU A 209 -11.03 -24.90 10.16
N GLY A 210 -12.12 -25.64 10.39
CA GLY A 210 -12.89 -26.31 9.33
C GLY A 210 -13.44 -25.42 8.21
N ASN A 211 -13.56 -24.11 8.44
CA ASN A 211 -14.04 -23.13 7.45
C ASN A 211 -12.94 -22.16 6.97
N VAL A 212 -11.68 -22.42 7.34
CA VAL A 212 -10.54 -21.57 7.01
C VAL A 212 -9.84 -22.13 5.78
N HIS A 213 -9.68 -21.30 4.77
CA HIS A 213 -8.85 -21.56 3.60
C HIS A 213 -7.53 -20.83 3.77
N PHE A 214 -6.42 -21.55 3.56
CA PHE A 214 -5.10 -20.98 3.77
C PHE A 214 -4.08 -21.34 2.71
N SER A 215 -3.01 -20.53 2.64
CA SER A 215 -1.78 -20.85 1.91
C SER A 215 -0.59 -20.21 2.61
N VAL A 216 0.59 -20.80 2.47
CA VAL A 216 1.81 -20.38 3.17
C VAL A 216 2.92 -20.06 2.17
N CYS A 217 3.60 -18.94 2.38
CA CYS A 217 4.87 -18.60 1.74
C CYS A 217 5.98 -18.68 2.78
N ALA A 218 6.89 -19.63 2.61
CA ALA A 218 7.99 -19.91 3.51
C ALA A 218 9.28 -19.31 2.96
N ILE A 219 9.95 -18.48 3.74
CA ILE A 219 11.26 -17.92 3.40
C ILE A 219 12.31 -18.68 4.20
N GLY A 220 13.31 -19.22 3.51
CA GLY A 220 14.42 -19.94 4.08
C GLY A 220 15.69 -19.76 3.28
N ASP A 221 16.73 -20.50 3.64
CA ASP A 221 18.00 -20.52 2.94
C ASP A 221 18.45 -21.98 2.81
N THR A 222 18.67 -22.44 1.58
CA THR A 222 19.07 -23.83 1.30
C THR A 222 20.47 -24.18 1.80
N ALA A 223 21.24 -23.19 2.26
CA ALA A 223 22.51 -23.40 2.96
C ALA A 223 22.34 -24.02 4.36
N TYR A 224 21.12 -24.02 4.91
CA TYR A 224 20.79 -24.61 6.21
C TYR A 224 20.06 -25.95 6.04
N ASP A 225 20.28 -26.88 6.97
CA ASP A 225 19.67 -28.21 6.93
C ASP A 225 18.14 -28.16 7.06
N GLU A 226 17.62 -27.19 7.82
CA GLU A 226 16.21 -27.02 8.14
C GLU A 226 15.55 -25.98 7.21
N PHE A 227 15.72 -26.15 5.90
CA PHE A 227 15.19 -25.27 4.87
C PHE A 227 13.66 -25.12 4.97
N CYS A 228 13.17 -23.87 5.06
CA CYS A 228 11.74 -23.51 5.14
C CYS A 228 10.92 -24.19 6.26
N LYS A 229 11.58 -24.77 7.29
CA LYS A 229 10.91 -25.57 8.33
C LYS A 229 9.77 -24.84 9.02
N ALA A 230 9.94 -23.57 9.38
CA ALA A 230 8.89 -22.77 10.03
C ALA A 230 7.61 -22.68 9.17
N GLY A 231 7.77 -22.50 7.85
CA GLY A 231 6.64 -22.49 6.92
C GLY A 231 5.96 -23.84 6.80
N HIS A 232 6.73 -24.94 6.74
CA HIS A 232 6.18 -26.30 6.76
C HIS A 232 5.41 -26.59 8.05
N ASP A 233 5.94 -26.16 9.18
CA ASP A 233 5.33 -26.30 10.49
C ASP A 233 3.97 -25.60 10.55
N TRP A 234 3.87 -24.36 10.05
CA TRP A 234 2.59 -23.66 9.90
C TRP A 234 1.63 -24.38 8.96
N ASN A 235 2.09 -24.79 7.78
CA ASN A 235 1.25 -25.46 6.78
C ASN A 235 0.63 -26.75 7.35
N ASN A 236 1.47 -27.58 7.97
CA ASN A 236 1.07 -28.82 8.61
C ASN A 236 0.14 -28.57 9.80
N LYS A 237 0.40 -27.54 10.60
CA LYS A 237 -0.40 -27.23 11.78
C LYS A 237 -1.82 -26.77 11.40
N LEU A 238 -1.95 -25.87 10.44
CA LEU A 238 -3.25 -25.37 9.98
C LEU A 238 -4.08 -26.52 9.35
N ALA A 239 -3.44 -27.37 8.55
CA ALA A 239 -4.08 -28.57 8.01
C ALA A 239 -4.53 -29.54 9.12
N ALA A 240 -3.70 -29.78 10.14
CA ALA A 240 -4.04 -30.66 11.26
C ALA A 240 -5.21 -30.13 12.12
N LEU A 241 -5.44 -28.82 12.14
CA LEU A 241 -6.58 -28.19 12.80
C LEU A 241 -7.86 -28.17 11.93
N GLY A 242 -7.78 -28.71 10.70
CA GLY A 242 -8.91 -28.84 9.78
C GLY A 242 -9.03 -27.72 8.75
N GLY A 243 -8.04 -26.85 8.63
CA GLY A 243 -7.98 -25.85 7.57
C GLY A 243 -7.86 -26.52 6.19
N THR A 244 -8.39 -25.86 5.17
CA THR A 244 -8.25 -26.28 3.77
C THR A 244 -7.08 -25.54 3.13
N GLU A 245 -6.08 -26.27 2.65
CA GLU A 245 -4.99 -25.70 1.86
C GLU A 245 -5.53 -25.30 0.49
N ALA A 246 -5.72 -23.99 0.27
CA ALA A 246 -6.27 -23.44 -0.96
C ALA A 246 -5.25 -23.49 -2.10
N TYR A 247 -3.98 -23.25 -1.78
CA TYR A 247 -2.88 -23.34 -2.72
C TYR A 247 -1.64 -23.89 -2.00
N PRO A 248 -0.85 -24.79 -2.63
CA PRO A 248 0.31 -25.39 -1.99
C PRO A 248 1.28 -24.36 -1.43
N ILE A 249 1.92 -24.72 -0.31
CA ILE A 249 3.03 -23.94 0.24
C ILE A 249 4.08 -23.60 -0.83
N GLN A 250 4.53 -22.35 -0.83
CA GLN A 250 5.67 -21.91 -1.62
C GLN A 250 6.92 -21.84 -0.74
N GLU A 251 7.97 -22.54 -1.16
CA GLU A 251 9.30 -22.41 -0.57
C GLU A 251 10.10 -21.35 -1.34
N CYS A 252 10.66 -20.41 -0.61
CA CYS A 252 11.48 -19.31 -1.13
C CYS A 252 12.88 -19.42 -0.52
N ASP A 253 13.91 -19.41 -1.37
CA ASP A 253 15.32 -19.33 -0.95
C ASP A 253 15.72 -17.86 -0.72
N VAL A 254 17.02 -17.56 -0.57
CA VAL A 254 17.56 -16.20 -0.35
C VAL A 254 17.02 -15.17 -1.35
N ASP A 255 16.85 -15.56 -2.62
CA ASP A 255 16.17 -14.75 -3.64
C ASP A 255 14.66 -15.05 -3.61
N PHE A 256 13.98 -14.50 -2.61
CA PHE A 256 12.60 -14.86 -2.27
C PHE A 256 11.54 -14.17 -3.12
N GLU A 257 11.84 -13.05 -3.78
CA GLU A 257 10.83 -12.27 -4.51
C GLU A 257 10.30 -13.00 -5.76
N PRO A 258 11.12 -13.59 -6.65
CA PRO A 258 10.61 -14.33 -7.80
C PRO A 258 9.68 -15.50 -7.44
N PRO A 259 10.03 -16.42 -6.50
CA PRO A 259 9.12 -17.49 -6.09
C PRO A 259 7.88 -16.97 -5.35
N TRP A 260 8.00 -15.92 -4.53
CA TRP A 260 6.84 -15.26 -3.91
C TRP A 260 5.87 -14.72 -4.98
N LYS A 261 6.39 -14.10 -6.05
CA LYS A 261 5.56 -13.54 -7.13
C LYS A 261 4.75 -14.64 -7.83
N ILE A 262 5.38 -15.77 -8.12
CA ILE A 262 4.69 -16.94 -8.72
C ILE A 262 3.58 -17.43 -7.78
N TRP A 263 3.86 -17.51 -6.48
CA TRP A 263 2.89 -17.96 -5.49
C TRP A 263 1.72 -16.99 -5.34
N VAL A 264 1.98 -15.70 -5.17
CA VAL A 264 0.94 -14.71 -4.88
C VAL A 264 -0.04 -14.55 -6.05
N GLU A 265 0.45 -14.67 -7.29
CA GLU A 265 -0.36 -14.67 -8.51
C GLU A 265 -1.30 -15.89 -8.64
N GLN A 266 -1.08 -16.96 -7.87
CA GLN A 266 -1.92 -18.16 -7.88
C GLN A 266 -2.75 -18.31 -6.59
N ALA A 267 -2.15 -18.02 -5.43
CA ALA A 267 -2.76 -18.19 -4.13
C ALA A 267 -3.85 -17.14 -3.84
N LEU A 268 -3.62 -15.87 -4.19
CA LEU A 268 -4.61 -14.81 -4.01
C LEU A 268 -5.92 -15.07 -4.77
N PRO A 269 -5.91 -15.32 -6.09
CA PRO A 269 -7.15 -15.58 -6.82
C PRO A 269 -7.87 -16.84 -6.33
N MET A 270 -7.12 -17.87 -5.90
CA MET A 270 -7.72 -19.05 -5.24
C MET A 270 -8.47 -18.66 -3.96
N LEU A 271 -7.83 -17.90 -3.07
CA LEU A 271 -8.48 -17.44 -1.84
C LEU A 271 -9.64 -16.47 -2.12
N ALA A 272 -9.56 -15.67 -3.17
CA ALA A 272 -10.64 -14.79 -3.61
C ALA A 272 -11.90 -15.56 -4.08
N CYS A 273 -11.73 -16.81 -4.52
CA CYS A 273 -12.82 -17.71 -4.90
C CYS A 273 -13.55 -18.35 -3.70
N VAL A 274 -13.18 -18.01 -2.46
CA VAL A 274 -13.92 -18.42 -1.26
C VAL A 274 -15.13 -17.52 -1.07
N ASP A 275 -16.32 -18.10 -1.19
CA ASP A 275 -17.59 -17.38 -1.09
C ASP A 275 -18.02 -17.07 0.36
N GLU A 276 -19.18 -16.41 0.53
CA GLU A 276 -19.72 -16.08 1.85
C GLU A 276 -20.00 -17.30 2.75
N SER A 277 -20.20 -18.49 2.16
CA SER A 277 -20.44 -19.73 2.90
C SER A 277 -19.13 -20.37 3.39
N GLY A 278 -17.98 -19.87 2.95
CA GLY A 278 -16.68 -20.49 3.20
C GLY A 278 -16.41 -21.66 2.26
N THR A 279 -17.07 -21.73 1.11
CA THR A 279 -16.83 -22.76 0.09
C THR A 279 -15.88 -22.21 -0.98
N LEU A 280 -14.84 -22.97 -1.32
CA LEU A 280 -13.90 -22.64 -2.38
C LEU A 280 -14.49 -23.01 -3.76
N GLN A 281 -14.72 -22.01 -4.61
CA GLN A 281 -15.29 -22.16 -5.96
C GLN A 281 -14.18 -22.27 -7.01
N VAL A 282 -13.51 -23.42 -7.09
CA VAL A 282 -12.33 -23.63 -7.96
C VAL A 282 -12.66 -23.41 -9.45
N GLU A 283 -13.89 -23.69 -9.87
CA GLU A 283 -14.33 -23.49 -11.26
C GLU A 283 -14.33 -22.02 -11.71
N LEU A 284 -14.33 -21.08 -10.76
CA LEU A 284 -14.30 -19.64 -11.04
C LEU A 284 -12.89 -19.05 -11.06
N LEU A 285 -11.86 -19.86 -10.81
CA LEU A 285 -10.47 -19.41 -10.70
C LEU A 285 -9.99 -18.68 -11.96
N GLU A 286 -10.18 -19.26 -13.15
CA GLU A 286 -9.72 -18.65 -14.41
C GLU A 286 -10.35 -17.27 -14.64
N GLU A 287 -11.62 -17.13 -14.27
CA GLU A 287 -12.35 -15.87 -14.39
C GLU A 287 -11.88 -14.84 -13.35
N MET A 288 -11.60 -15.28 -12.12
CA MET A 288 -11.04 -14.45 -11.04
C MET A 288 -9.62 -13.97 -11.37
N MET A 289 -8.78 -14.83 -11.96
CA MET A 289 -7.44 -14.45 -12.43
C MET A 289 -7.52 -13.38 -13.53
N ALA A 290 -8.45 -13.54 -14.47
CA ALA A 290 -8.67 -12.55 -15.53
C ALA A 290 -9.17 -11.20 -14.97
N TYR A 291 -9.97 -11.23 -13.90
CA TYR A 291 -10.43 -10.03 -13.21
C TYR A 291 -9.27 -9.24 -12.57
N GLY A 292 -8.41 -9.91 -11.78
CA GLY A 292 -7.31 -9.24 -11.07
C GLY A 292 -6.13 -8.82 -11.96
N ALA A 293 -5.98 -9.40 -13.15
CA ALA A 293 -4.95 -9.02 -14.12
C ALA A 293 -5.23 -7.67 -14.83
N GLY A 294 -6.41 -7.09 -14.65
CA GLY A 294 -6.82 -5.85 -15.32
C GLY A 294 -6.23 -4.56 -14.74
N ASP A 295 -5.55 -4.64 -13.58
CA ASP A 295 -5.12 -3.47 -12.78
C ASP A 295 -3.59 -3.39 -12.59
N ASP A 296 -2.84 -4.22 -13.33
CA ASP A 296 -1.40 -4.47 -13.09
C ASP A 296 -0.45 -3.41 -13.69
N ASP A 297 -0.97 -2.26 -14.17
CA ASP A 297 -0.15 -1.30 -14.94
C ASP A 297 0.44 -0.12 -14.14
N ASP A 298 0.11 0.10 -12.85
CA ASP A 298 0.62 1.28 -12.12
C ASP A 298 0.93 1.07 -10.62
N VAL A 299 1.70 0.05 -10.24
CA VAL A 299 2.32 0.01 -8.90
C VAL A 299 3.81 0.34 -8.99
N VAL A 300 4.16 1.61 -8.72
CA VAL A 300 5.56 2.02 -8.52
C VAL A 300 5.98 1.59 -7.11
N GLU A 301 6.86 0.59 -7.01
CA GLU A 301 7.42 0.08 -5.75
C GLU A 301 8.52 1.00 -5.16
N GLY A 302 8.51 1.18 -3.83
CA GLY A 302 9.61 1.75 -3.02
C GLY A 302 9.15 2.64 -1.85
N ASP A 303 10.01 2.85 -0.83
CA ASP A 303 9.79 3.76 0.33
C ASP A 303 9.61 5.25 -0.03
N PHE A 304 9.73 5.57 -1.32
CA PHE A 304 9.46 6.88 -1.90
C PHE A 304 8.15 6.91 -2.70
N ALA A 305 7.30 5.87 -2.58
CA ALA A 305 5.99 5.87 -3.21
C ALA A 305 5.18 7.06 -2.65
N PRO A 306 4.85 8.07 -3.48
CA PRO A 306 3.99 9.15 -3.02
C PRO A 306 2.67 8.53 -2.57
N GLY A 307 2.22 8.88 -1.36
CA GLY A 307 0.94 8.38 -0.84
C GLY A 307 -0.19 8.60 -1.84
N ILE A 308 -1.06 7.60 -1.99
CA ILE A 308 -2.26 7.72 -2.82
C ILE A 308 -3.16 8.76 -2.17
N ILE A 309 -3.22 9.96 -2.75
CA ILE A 309 -4.12 11.01 -2.29
C ILE A 309 -5.51 10.69 -2.85
N GLU A 310 -6.32 9.97 -2.06
CA GLU A 310 -7.73 9.76 -2.37
C GLU A 310 -8.49 11.09 -2.31
N LYS A 311 -8.68 11.72 -3.47
CA LYS A 311 -9.60 12.86 -3.63
C LYS A 311 -11.03 12.36 -3.83
N ALA A 312 -12.00 13.02 -3.20
CA ALA A 312 -13.43 12.72 -3.28
C ALA A 312 -13.95 12.65 -4.73
N ASP A 313 -15.03 11.88 -4.92
CA ASP A 313 -15.69 11.72 -6.20
C ASP A 313 -16.25 13.04 -6.75
N LEU A 314 -15.98 13.28 -8.02
CA LEU A 314 -16.46 14.43 -8.78
C LEU A 314 -17.46 13.96 -9.83
N THR A 315 -18.65 14.56 -9.84
CA THR A 315 -19.56 14.41 -10.98
C THR A 315 -19.16 15.40 -12.06
N ILE A 316 -18.72 14.89 -13.21
CA ILE A 316 -18.28 15.71 -14.33
C ILE A 316 -19.16 15.51 -15.57
N THR A 317 -19.29 16.58 -16.37
CA THR A 317 -19.80 16.52 -17.74
C THR A 317 -18.61 16.50 -18.70
N LEU A 318 -18.39 15.34 -19.29
CA LEU A 318 -17.29 15.07 -20.17
C LEU A 318 -17.70 15.26 -21.63
N GLU A 319 -16.90 16.01 -22.38
CA GLU A 319 -17.01 16.21 -23.83
C GLU A 319 -15.76 15.71 -24.53
N VAL A 320 -15.88 14.62 -25.28
CA VAL A 320 -14.75 13.99 -25.98
C VAL A 320 -14.88 14.18 -27.49
N PHE A 321 -13.81 14.65 -28.10
CA PHE A 321 -13.73 14.76 -29.56
C PHE A 321 -13.65 13.37 -30.23
N ARG A 322 -14.48 13.16 -31.26
CA ARG A 322 -14.50 11.94 -32.08
C ARG A 322 -14.12 12.24 -33.51
N TYR A 323 -13.37 11.33 -34.13
CA TYR A 323 -13.02 11.42 -35.54
C TYR A 323 -12.98 10.04 -36.19
N CYS A 324 -13.83 9.85 -37.19
CA CYS A 324 -13.92 8.63 -37.98
C CYS A 324 -13.15 8.81 -39.30
N PRO A 325 -11.97 8.18 -39.48
CA PRO A 325 -11.18 8.33 -40.70
C PRO A 325 -11.85 7.71 -41.94
N GLN A 326 -12.77 6.76 -41.75
CA GLN A 326 -13.50 6.10 -42.85
C GLN A 326 -14.59 7.00 -43.42
N ALA A 327 -15.30 7.74 -42.56
CA ALA A 327 -16.34 8.68 -42.95
C ALA A 327 -15.78 10.09 -43.25
N GLY A 328 -14.60 10.42 -42.73
CA GLY A 328 -14.02 11.77 -42.81
C GLY A 328 -14.78 12.80 -41.96
N GLU A 329 -15.53 12.35 -40.97
CA GLU A 329 -16.39 13.18 -40.12
C GLU A 329 -15.80 13.28 -38.71
N SER A 330 -15.93 14.46 -38.12
CA SER A 330 -15.63 14.71 -36.72
C SER A 330 -16.87 15.14 -35.95
N GLY A 331 -16.89 14.82 -34.67
CA GLY A 331 -18.03 15.05 -33.78
C GLY A 331 -17.60 15.15 -32.31
N TRP A 332 -18.60 15.23 -31.46
CA TRP A 332 -18.45 15.33 -30.01
C TRP A 332 -19.38 14.35 -29.34
N ASP A 333 -18.83 13.56 -28.43
CA ASP A 333 -19.62 12.79 -27.48
C ASP A 333 -19.69 13.57 -26.17
N THR A 334 -20.88 13.60 -25.57
CA THR A 334 -21.10 14.26 -24.27
C THR A 334 -21.74 13.27 -23.32
N LEU A 335 -21.14 13.11 -22.15
CA LEU A 335 -21.63 12.19 -21.12
C LEU A 335 -21.41 12.77 -19.72
N THR A 336 -22.21 12.32 -18.76
CA THR A 336 -22.03 12.63 -17.35
C THR A 336 -21.51 11.40 -16.64
N CYS A 337 -20.42 11.53 -15.90
CA CYS A 337 -19.82 10.43 -15.14
C CYS A 337 -19.35 10.92 -13.77
N ALA A 338 -19.38 10.02 -12.79
CA ALA A 338 -18.75 10.21 -11.49
C ALA A 338 -17.37 9.57 -11.56
N VAL A 339 -16.33 10.33 -11.21
CA VAL A 339 -14.95 9.83 -11.19
C VAL A 339 -14.23 10.35 -9.95
N PRO A 340 -13.32 9.55 -9.36
CA PRO A 340 -12.48 10.03 -8.27
C PRO A 340 -11.66 11.24 -8.71
N GLY A 341 -11.53 12.26 -7.86
CA GLY A 341 -10.82 13.49 -8.24
C GLY A 341 -9.34 13.31 -8.53
N HIS A 342 -8.76 12.19 -8.08
CA HIS A 342 -7.37 11.81 -8.29
C HIS A 342 -7.16 10.95 -9.54
N ALA A 343 -8.24 10.46 -10.17
CA ALA A 343 -8.18 9.71 -11.41
C ALA A 343 -7.56 10.56 -12.52
N THR A 344 -6.74 9.94 -13.37
CA THR A 344 -6.13 10.61 -14.50
C THR A 344 -7.11 10.76 -15.66
N VAL A 345 -6.77 11.61 -16.63
CA VAL A 345 -7.51 11.70 -17.89
C VAL A 345 -7.49 10.37 -18.63
N GLN A 346 -6.40 9.60 -18.54
CA GLN A 346 -6.30 8.27 -19.12
C GLN A 346 -7.30 7.31 -18.47
N ASP A 347 -7.39 7.27 -17.14
CA ASP A 347 -8.32 6.38 -16.42
C ASP A 347 -9.77 6.66 -16.81
N LEU A 348 -10.11 7.94 -16.96
CA LEU A 348 -11.42 8.37 -17.45
C LEU A 348 -11.69 7.84 -18.88
N LEU A 349 -10.73 7.95 -19.79
CA LEU A 349 -10.86 7.46 -21.17
C LEU A 349 -10.90 5.92 -21.25
N ILE A 350 -10.14 5.23 -20.40
CA ILE A 350 -10.17 3.77 -20.27
C ILE A 350 -11.55 3.32 -19.78
N THR A 351 -12.06 3.95 -18.74
CA THR A 351 -13.40 3.67 -18.20
C THR A 351 -14.47 3.87 -19.27
N MET A 352 -14.42 4.97 -20.03
CA MET A 352 -15.33 5.17 -21.16
C MET A 352 -15.21 4.09 -22.24
N GLN A 353 -13.98 3.73 -22.61
CA GLN A 353 -13.75 2.74 -23.65
C GLN A 353 -14.26 1.36 -23.22
N ARG A 354 -14.09 1.00 -21.95
CA ARG A 354 -14.55 -0.27 -21.39
C ARG A 354 -16.07 -0.31 -21.24
N ASP A 355 -16.65 0.74 -20.65
CA ASP A 355 -18.01 0.69 -20.11
C ASP A 355 -19.06 1.31 -21.03
N LEU A 356 -18.66 2.17 -21.99
CA LEU A 356 -19.58 2.92 -22.84
C LEU A 356 -19.34 2.69 -24.33
N ASP A 357 -18.11 2.86 -24.82
CA ASP A 357 -17.78 2.74 -26.24
C ASP A 357 -16.37 2.23 -26.50
N GLY A 358 -16.26 0.92 -26.76
CA GLY A 358 -15.01 0.26 -27.13
C GLY A 358 -14.38 0.74 -28.44
N SER A 359 -15.07 1.55 -29.25
CA SER A 359 -14.54 2.10 -30.50
C SER A 359 -13.72 3.37 -30.33
N LEU A 360 -13.73 3.99 -29.14
CA LEU A 360 -12.92 5.17 -28.82
C LEU A 360 -11.43 4.87 -28.93
N ALA A 361 -10.68 5.68 -29.67
CA ALA A 361 -9.24 5.53 -29.82
C ALA A 361 -8.45 6.66 -29.15
N PHE A 362 -7.47 6.27 -28.33
CA PHE A 362 -6.50 7.18 -27.72
C PHE A 362 -5.18 6.41 -27.47
N ARG A 363 -4.08 7.13 -27.22
CA ARG A 363 -2.81 6.51 -26.86
C ARG A 363 -2.74 6.36 -25.34
N ARG A 364 -2.33 5.18 -24.88
CA ARG A 364 -2.09 4.88 -23.47
C ARG A 364 -0.61 5.02 -23.14
N GLY A 365 -0.32 5.46 -21.94
CA GLY A 365 1.01 5.53 -21.33
C GLY A 365 1.00 4.86 -19.95
N GLY A 366 2.11 4.94 -19.23
CA GLY A 366 2.18 4.58 -17.81
C GLY A 366 2.29 5.82 -16.91
N ALA A 367 2.18 5.68 -15.60
CA ALA A 367 2.15 6.79 -14.64
C ALA A 367 3.38 7.73 -14.65
N ALA A 368 4.46 7.39 -15.36
CA ALA A 368 5.71 8.17 -15.41
C ALA A 368 5.74 9.31 -16.47
N GLY A 369 4.65 9.52 -17.23
CA GLY A 369 4.54 10.64 -18.17
C GLY A 369 5.07 10.32 -19.56
N THR A 370 4.22 9.70 -20.37
CA THR A 370 4.53 9.22 -21.71
C THR A 370 4.42 10.37 -22.72
N PRO A 371 5.48 10.71 -23.47
CA PRO A 371 5.46 11.86 -24.38
C PRO A 371 4.41 11.83 -25.50
N THR A 372 3.82 10.65 -25.77
CA THR A 372 2.87 10.44 -26.87
C THR A 372 1.39 10.43 -26.43
N THR A 373 1.11 10.55 -25.13
CA THR A 373 -0.26 10.61 -24.56
C THR A 373 -0.81 12.03 -24.47
N GLY A 374 -0.12 13.00 -25.09
CA GLY A 374 -0.52 14.39 -25.06
C GLY A 374 -1.93 14.63 -25.61
N VAL A 375 -2.76 15.31 -24.83
CA VAL A 375 -4.12 15.73 -25.20
C VAL A 375 -4.35 17.18 -24.76
N ARG A 376 -5.39 17.82 -25.29
CA ARG A 376 -5.82 19.14 -24.83
C ARG A 376 -7.08 18.99 -23.98
N VAL A 377 -7.01 19.37 -22.70
CA VAL A 377 -8.13 19.34 -21.77
C VAL A 377 -8.46 20.75 -21.31
N ASN A 378 -9.69 21.20 -21.53
CA ASN A 378 -10.15 22.56 -21.17
C ASN A 378 -9.20 23.67 -21.67
N GLY A 379 -8.60 23.47 -22.84
CA GLY A 379 -7.63 24.41 -23.45
C GLY A 379 -6.18 24.27 -22.97
N ARG A 380 -5.89 23.45 -21.96
CA ARG A 380 -4.53 23.14 -21.48
C ARG A 380 -4.01 21.87 -22.14
N ILE A 381 -2.74 21.88 -22.57
CA ILE A 381 -2.08 20.67 -23.08
C ILE A 381 -1.52 19.90 -21.89
N VAL A 382 -1.90 18.64 -21.77
CA VAL A 382 -1.51 17.76 -20.67
C VAL A 382 -1.18 16.37 -21.19
N LEU A 383 -0.45 15.60 -20.40
CA LEU A 383 -0.26 14.17 -20.61
C LEU A 383 -1.42 13.42 -19.96
N ALA A 384 -2.11 12.58 -20.74
CA ALA A 384 -3.33 11.92 -20.25
C ALA A 384 -3.07 10.99 -19.06
N ASP A 385 -1.89 10.36 -19.02
CA ASP A 385 -1.41 9.41 -18.01
C ASP A 385 -0.86 10.06 -16.73
N CYS A 386 -0.79 11.39 -16.65
CA CYS A 386 -0.37 12.08 -15.41
C CYS A 386 -1.39 13.09 -14.90
N ALA A 387 -2.21 13.66 -15.78
CA ALA A 387 -3.04 14.79 -15.41
C ALA A 387 -4.32 14.32 -14.71
N GLN A 388 -4.48 14.72 -13.44
CA GLN A 388 -5.64 14.37 -12.63
C GLN A 388 -6.86 15.22 -12.99
N ILE A 389 -8.04 14.62 -12.99
CA ILE A 389 -9.30 15.29 -13.31
C ILE A 389 -9.58 16.45 -12.36
N GLY A 390 -9.35 16.26 -11.05
CA GLY A 390 -9.60 17.30 -10.04
C GLY A 390 -8.83 18.59 -10.26
N ASP A 391 -7.63 18.51 -10.85
CA ASP A 391 -6.78 19.67 -11.12
C ASP A 391 -7.18 20.38 -12.44
N LEU A 392 -7.92 19.68 -13.30
CA LEU A 392 -8.38 20.14 -14.62
C LEU A 392 -9.80 20.70 -14.59
N THR A 393 -10.57 20.42 -13.54
CA THR A 393 -11.89 20.97 -13.31
C THR A 393 -11.82 22.30 -12.56
N GLN A 394 -11.87 23.41 -13.28
CA GLN A 394 -12.10 24.74 -12.73
C GLN A 394 -13.39 25.26 -13.37
N ASP A 395 -14.41 25.56 -12.54
CA ASP A 395 -15.76 26.01 -12.92
C ASP A 395 -16.71 24.95 -13.51
N GLY A 396 -17.60 24.41 -12.67
CA GLY A 396 -18.84 23.78 -13.10
C GLY A 396 -18.76 22.31 -13.56
N GLY A 397 -17.66 21.61 -13.26
CA GLY A 397 -17.55 20.17 -13.49
C GLY A 397 -17.48 19.76 -14.97
N ARG A 398 -17.20 20.68 -15.90
CA ARG A 398 -17.11 20.35 -17.33
C ARG A 398 -15.66 20.04 -17.73
N VAL A 399 -15.46 18.90 -18.38
CA VAL A 399 -14.15 18.45 -18.88
C VAL A 399 -14.27 18.24 -20.39
N ARG A 400 -13.54 19.03 -21.18
CA ARG A 400 -13.54 18.93 -22.64
C ARG A 400 -12.17 18.43 -23.12
N ILE A 401 -12.15 17.26 -23.75
CA ILE A 401 -10.94 16.57 -24.22
C ILE A 401 -10.85 16.64 -25.74
N GLU A 402 -9.70 17.09 -26.23
CA GLU A 402 -9.38 17.30 -27.63
C GLU A 402 -8.04 16.63 -27.99
N PRO A 403 -7.87 16.24 -29.27
CA PRO A 403 -6.58 15.74 -29.74
C PRO A 403 -5.50 16.82 -29.63
N LEU A 404 -4.24 16.38 -29.53
CA LEU A 404 -3.09 17.27 -29.43
C LEU A 404 -3.06 18.26 -30.62
N PRO A 405 -3.07 19.58 -30.39
CA PRO A 405 -3.08 20.55 -31.47
C PRO A 405 -1.76 20.54 -32.25
N GLY A 406 -1.84 20.85 -33.54
CA GLY A 406 -0.66 20.94 -34.42
C GLY A 406 -0.22 19.61 -35.04
N HIS A 407 -0.94 18.52 -34.75
CA HIS A 407 -0.73 17.20 -35.36
C HIS A 407 -1.96 16.76 -36.16
N PRO A 408 -1.78 16.06 -37.31
CA PRO A 408 -2.90 15.44 -38.00
C PRO A 408 -3.59 14.39 -37.11
N VAL A 409 -4.91 14.48 -37.01
CA VAL A 409 -5.71 13.47 -36.28
C VAL A 409 -5.85 12.22 -37.14
N VAL A 410 -5.47 11.07 -36.57
CA VAL A 410 -5.58 9.76 -37.23
C VAL A 410 -6.95 9.15 -36.93
N ARG A 411 -7.36 9.15 -35.66
CA ARG A 411 -8.65 8.64 -35.19
C ARG A 411 -8.94 9.15 -33.78
N ASP A 412 -10.13 9.69 -33.54
CA ASP A 412 -10.54 10.25 -32.24
C ASP A 412 -9.47 11.16 -31.62
N LEU A 413 -8.83 10.73 -30.52
CA LEU A 413 -7.77 11.49 -29.84
C LEU A 413 -6.36 11.13 -30.33
N VAL A 414 -6.20 10.08 -31.14
CA VAL A 414 -4.93 9.65 -31.70
C VAL A 414 -4.47 10.60 -32.79
N VAL A 415 -3.28 11.17 -32.61
CA VAL A 415 -2.60 12.00 -33.60
C VAL A 415 -1.38 11.31 -34.21
N ASP A 416 -0.95 11.79 -35.37
CA ASP A 416 0.29 11.36 -36.02
C ASP A 416 1.51 11.93 -35.29
N THR A 417 2.33 11.02 -34.76
CA THR A 417 3.56 11.35 -34.03
C THR A 417 4.82 11.19 -34.88
N ALA A 418 4.74 10.80 -36.16
CA ALA A 418 5.91 10.48 -36.99
C ALA A 418 7.00 11.57 -36.99
N ARG A 419 6.60 12.85 -36.90
CA ARG A 419 7.54 13.97 -36.76
C ARG A 419 8.32 13.95 -35.44
N TYR A 420 7.66 13.65 -34.33
CA TYR A 420 8.28 13.50 -33.01
C TYR A 420 9.26 12.32 -33.01
N GLU A 421 8.83 11.15 -33.48
CA GLU A 421 9.71 9.97 -33.62
C GLU A 421 10.95 10.25 -34.47
N GLY A 422 10.77 10.93 -35.62
CA GLY A 422 11.88 11.30 -36.48
C GLY A 422 12.83 12.33 -35.86
N HIS A 423 12.37 13.15 -34.92
CA HIS A 423 13.23 14.04 -34.14
C HIS A 423 13.98 13.25 -33.05
N ARG A 424 13.26 12.39 -32.30
CA ARG A 424 13.82 11.55 -31.25
C ARG A 424 14.92 10.62 -31.78
N SER A 425 14.71 9.99 -32.94
CA SER A 425 15.69 9.06 -33.53
C SER A 425 16.96 9.74 -34.03
N ARG A 426 16.92 11.06 -34.30
CA ARG A 426 18.08 11.86 -34.71
C ARG A 426 18.75 12.58 -33.54
N ALA A 427 18.13 12.56 -32.36
CA ALA A 427 18.71 13.17 -31.18
C ALA A 427 19.88 12.32 -30.70
N GLU A 428 21.02 12.98 -30.44
CA GLU A 428 22.19 12.31 -29.89
C GLU A 428 22.22 12.50 -28.37
N PRO A 429 22.63 11.49 -27.59
CA PRO A 429 22.80 11.64 -26.14
C PRO A 429 23.79 12.77 -25.85
N TRP A 430 23.43 13.64 -24.90
CA TRP A 430 24.30 14.71 -24.45
C TRP A 430 25.56 14.16 -23.76
N MET A 431 25.41 13.10 -22.97
CA MET A 431 26.51 12.41 -22.33
C MET A 431 26.96 11.23 -23.21
N ARG A 432 28.21 11.29 -23.68
CA ARG A 432 28.87 10.19 -24.37
C ARG A 432 30.00 9.70 -23.48
N THR A 433 29.96 8.43 -23.10
CA THR A 433 31.08 7.79 -22.40
C THR A 433 32.26 7.71 -23.38
N ASP A 434 33.33 8.42 -23.09
CA ASP A 434 34.63 8.21 -23.74
C ASP A 434 35.17 6.87 -23.24
N PRO A 435 35.31 5.83 -24.09
CA PRO A 435 35.87 4.57 -23.64
C PRO A 435 37.30 4.84 -23.19
N ARG A 436 37.60 4.58 -21.91
CA ARG A 436 38.98 4.63 -21.40
C ARG A 436 39.83 3.71 -22.27
N GLU A 437 40.74 4.29 -23.06
CA GLU A 437 41.80 3.53 -23.73
C GLU A 437 42.65 2.88 -22.64
N GLY A 438 42.61 1.54 -22.58
CA GLY A 438 43.30 0.73 -21.58
C GLY A 438 44.81 0.67 -21.78
#